data_AF-A0A7L0EWZ2-F1
#
_entry.id   AF-A0A7L0EWZ2-F1
#
_cell.length_a   1.000
_cell.length_b   1.000
_cell.length_c   1.000
_cell.angle_alpha   90.00
_cell.angle_beta   90.00
_cell.angle_gamma   90.00
#
_symmetry.space_group_name_H-M   'P 1'
#
loop_
_entity.id
_entity.type
_entity.pdbx_description
1 polymer ?
#
loop_
_entity_poly.entity_id
_entity_poly.type
_entity_poly.pdbx_seq_one_letter_code
_entity_poly.pdbx_strand_id
1 'polypeptide(L)'
;MAGKRRQTVGRAVLLPALLLGLCCGAAPERIRYAIPEELARGSLVGSLARDLGLSPAELPARKLQVASAAKRQLKYFTVSEETGNLYVSERLDREEMCGEAVSCS
;
A
#
# COMPACT_ATOMS: atom_id res chain seq x y z
N MET A 1 -10.42 22.63 -57.18
CA MET A 1 -11.48 23.01 -56.22
C MET A 1 -11.53 21.94 -55.13
N ALA A 2 -11.20 22.30 -53.88
CA ALA A 2 -10.99 21.36 -52.79
C ALA A 2 -12.33 20.92 -52.15
N GLY A 3 -12.55 19.61 -52.09
CA GLY A 3 -13.71 18.99 -51.47
C GLY A 3 -13.64 19.07 -49.94
N LYS A 4 -14.68 19.66 -49.34
CA LYS A 4 -14.88 19.80 -47.90
C LYS A 4 -15.62 18.57 -47.39
N ARG A 5 -15.02 17.73 -46.53
CA ARG A 5 -15.75 16.68 -45.79
C ARG A 5 -15.36 16.62 -44.31
N ARG A 6 -16.23 17.25 -43.51
CA ARG A 6 -16.74 16.90 -42.17
C ARG A 6 -15.77 16.18 -41.22
N GLN A 7 -15.24 16.96 -40.28
CA GLN A 7 -14.72 16.45 -39.00
C GLN A 7 -15.90 16.09 -38.09
N THR A 8 -16.20 14.79 -37.96
CA THR A 8 -17.00 14.26 -36.85
C THR A 8 -16.03 13.77 -35.77
N VAL A 9 -15.46 14.70 -35.02
CA VAL A 9 -14.63 14.43 -33.84
C VAL A 9 -15.39 15.04 -32.67
N GLY A 10 -15.86 14.24 -31.72
CA GLY A 10 -16.42 14.82 -30.49
C GLY A 10 -17.23 13.93 -29.58
N ARG A 11 -18.01 12.95 -30.06
CA ARG A 11 -18.86 12.11 -29.17
C ARG A 11 -18.29 10.72 -28.87
N ALA A 12 -17.56 10.11 -29.80
CA ALA A 12 -17.08 8.74 -29.63
C ALA A 12 -15.84 8.60 -28.72
N VAL A 13 -15.11 9.69 -28.45
CA VAL A 13 -13.89 9.68 -27.61
C VAL A 13 -14.20 9.98 -26.14
N LEU A 14 -15.29 10.70 -25.87
CA LEU A 14 -15.71 11.05 -24.50
C LEU A 14 -16.15 9.82 -23.69
N LEU A 15 -16.86 8.88 -24.32
CA LEU A 15 -17.33 7.63 -23.70
C LEU A 15 -16.19 6.70 -23.24
N PRO A 16 -15.21 6.34 -24.07
CA PRO A 16 -14.09 5.50 -23.63
C PRO A 16 -13.17 6.21 -22.62
N ALA A 17 -13.01 7.53 -22.71
CA ALA A 17 -12.26 8.30 -21.71
C ALA A 17 -12.95 8.31 -20.33
N LEU A 18 -14.29 8.43 -20.31
CA LEU A 18 -15.09 8.35 -19.09
C LEU A 18 -15.05 6.95 -18.47
N LEU A 19 -15.13 5.90 -19.30
CA LEU A 19 -14.99 4.49 -18.86
C LEU A 19 -13.61 4.21 -18.27
N LEU A 20 -12.54 4.73 -18.88
CA LEU A 20 -11.17 4.54 -18.39
C LEU A 20 -10.95 5.23 -17.03
N GLY A 21 -11.53 6.42 -16.84
CA GLY A 21 -11.49 7.14 -15.56
C GLY A 21 -12.20 6.42 -14.42
N LEU A 22 -13.29 5.69 -14.71
CA LEU A 22 -14.02 4.90 -13.72
C LEU A 22 -13.24 3.67 -13.22
N CYS A 23 -12.41 3.07 -14.06
CA CYS A 23 -11.68 1.83 -13.74
C CYS A 23 -10.47 2.04 -12.82
N CYS A 24 -9.98 3.27 -12.66
CA CYS A 24 -8.72 3.56 -11.97
C CYS A 24 -8.88 4.11 -10.55
N GLY A 25 -10.06 4.05 -9.96
CA GLY A 25 -10.34 4.52 -8.60
C GLY A 25 -9.81 3.61 -7.49
N ALA A 26 -8.53 3.24 -7.51
CA ALA A 26 -7.89 2.63 -6.34
C ALA A 26 -7.31 3.76 -5.47
N ALA A 27 -8.11 4.25 -4.52
CA ALA A 27 -7.61 5.19 -3.52
C ALA A 27 -6.63 4.46 -2.59
N PRO A 28 -5.47 5.06 -2.23
CA PRO A 28 -4.59 4.47 -1.24
C PRO A 28 -5.29 4.45 0.12
N GLU A 29 -5.46 3.26 0.67
CA GLU A 29 -5.95 3.10 2.04
C GLU A 29 -4.81 3.39 3.02
N ARG A 30 -5.05 4.28 3.99
CA ARG A 30 -4.04 4.72 4.96
C ARG A 30 -4.32 4.10 6.31
N ILE A 31 -3.57 3.07 6.65
CA ILE A 31 -3.61 2.38 7.95
C ILE A 31 -2.50 2.95 8.85
N ARG A 32 -2.78 3.10 10.15
CA ARG A 32 -1.79 3.56 11.14
C ARG A 32 -1.77 2.61 12.33
N TYR A 33 -0.58 2.16 12.71
CA TYR A 33 -0.34 1.40 13.93
C TYR A 33 0.51 2.23 14.90
N ALA A 34 0.26 2.05 16.19
CA ALA A 34 1.09 2.59 17.26
C ALA A 34 1.60 1.41 18.08
N ILE A 35 2.92 1.30 18.20
CA ILE A 35 3.60 0.24 18.97
C ILE A 35 4.66 0.89 19.85
N PRO A 36 4.96 0.32 21.03
CA PRO A 36 6.11 0.73 21.80
C PRO A 36 7.41 0.31 21.10
N GLU A 37 8.44 1.13 21.27
CA GLU A 37 9.77 0.96 20.67
C GLU A 37 10.39 -0.40 21.02
N GLU A 38 10.26 -0.81 22.28
CA GLU A 38 10.88 -2.02 22.82
C GLU A 38 10.06 -3.30 22.62
N LEU A 39 9.39 -3.42 21.47
CA LEU A 39 8.65 -4.63 21.15
C LEU A 39 9.60 -5.79 20.85
N ALA A 40 9.36 -6.93 21.50
CA ALA A 40 10.15 -8.13 21.26
C ALA A 40 9.98 -8.61 19.81
N ARG A 41 11.05 -9.19 19.24
CA ARG A 41 10.98 -9.84 17.92
C ARG A 41 9.91 -10.92 17.92
N GLY A 42 9.15 -11.01 16.83
CA GLY A 42 7.99 -11.90 16.69
C GLY A 42 6.70 -11.38 17.32
N SER A 43 6.71 -10.20 17.95
CA SER A 43 5.49 -9.62 18.51
C SER A 43 4.50 -9.22 17.41
N LEU A 44 3.22 -9.46 17.67
CA LEU A 44 2.12 -9.08 16.79
C LEU A 44 1.90 -7.57 16.86
N VAL A 45 1.90 -6.89 15.71
CA VAL A 45 1.54 -5.48 15.57
C VAL A 45 0.04 -5.33 15.34
N GLY A 46 -0.51 -6.11 14.40
CA GLY A 46 -1.90 -6.01 13.99
C GLY A 46 -2.25 -6.90 12.80
N SER A 47 -3.55 -6.96 12.45
CA SER A 47 -4.04 -7.78 11.34
C SER A 47 -4.21 -6.95 10.07
N LEU A 48 -3.15 -6.92 9.25
CA LEU A 48 -3.13 -6.10 8.03
C LEU A 48 -4.18 -6.57 7.02
N ALA A 49 -4.40 -7.88 6.88
CA ALA A 49 -5.44 -8.40 6.00
C ALA A 49 -6.83 -7.93 6.41
N ARG A 50 -7.16 -7.99 7.71
CA ARG A 50 -8.46 -7.54 8.21
C ARG A 50 -8.65 -6.03 8.00
N ASP A 51 -7.60 -5.26 8.25
CA ASP A 51 -7.65 -3.80 8.13
C ASP A 51 -7.75 -3.33 6.67
N LEU A 52 -7.27 -4.15 5.72
CA LEU A 52 -7.46 -3.96 4.27
C LEU A 52 -8.76 -4.60 3.73
N GLY A 53 -9.59 -5.20 4.59
CA GLY A 53 -10.80 -5.92 4.19
C GLY A 53 -10.54 -7.17 3.33
N LEU A 54 -9.34 -7.74 3.40
CA LEU A 54 -8.94 -8.94 2.67
C LEU A 54 -9.14 -10.20 3.52
N SER A 55 -9.59 -11.27 2.89
CA SER A 55 -9.63 -12.58 3.53
C SER A 55 -8.25 -13.25 3.49
N PRO A 56 -7.83 -14.01 4.53
CA PRO A 56 -6.56 -14.73 4.52
C PRO A 56 -6.37 -15.66 3.31
N ALA A 57 -7.46 -16.24 2.82
CA ALA A 57 -7.45 -17.12 1.64
C ALA A 57 -7.10 -16.39 0.33
N GLU A 58 -7.32 -15.08 0.25
CA GLU A 58 -7.02 -14.27 -0.93
C GLU A 58 -5.58 -13.73 -0.95
N LEU A 59 -4.88 -13.76 0.19
CA LEU A 59 -3.55 -13.15 0.33
C LEU A 59 -2.49 -13.78 -0.58
N PRO A 60 -2.41 -15.12 -0.71
CA PRO A 60 -1.42 -15.75 -1.58
C PRO A 60 -1.64 -15.38 -3.05
N ALA A 61 -2.91 -15.30 -3.49
CA ALA A 61 -3.26 -14.92 -4.85
C ALA A 61 -2.89 -13.46 -5.16
N ARG A 62 -2.97 -12.58 -4.16
CA ARG A 62 -2.65 -11.15 -4.27
C ARG A 62 -1.18 -10.84 -4.01
N LYS A 63 -0.38 -11.82 -3.56
CA LYS A 63 1.05 -11.68 -3.22
C LYS A 63 1.30 -10.51 -2.26
N LEU A 64 0.56 -10.48 -1.15
CA LEU A 64 0.70 -9.45 -0.12
C LEU A 64 2.15 -9.40 0.38
N GLN A 65 2.79 -8.25 0.26
CA GLN A 65 4.20 -8.04 0.62
C GLN A 65 4.37 -6.66 1.25
N VAL A 66 5.34 -6.54 2.15
CA VAL A 66 5.73 -5.26 2.73
C VAL A 66 6.82 -4.65 1.86
N ALA A 67 6.58 -3.43 1.37
CA ALA A 67 7.55 -2.61 0.67
C ALA A 67 7.75 -1.29 1.43
N SER A 68 8.99 -0.84 1.60
CA SER A 68 9.30 0.50 2.11
C SER A 68 10.26 1.22 1.17
N ALA A 69 10.09 2.53 1.05
CA ALA A 69 10.99 3.41 0.32
C ALA A 69 12.41 3.40 0.92
N ALA A 70 12.55 3.21 2.23
CA ALA A 70 13.83 3.03 2.88
C ALA A 70 14.12 1.55 3.05
N LYS A 71 15.14 1.03 2.35
CA LYS A 71 15.57 -0.38 2.46
C LYS A 71 15.81 -0.86 3.90
N ARG A 72 16.17 0.05 4.82
CA ARG A 72 16.35 -0.26 6.24
C ARG A 72 15.03 -0.55 6.96
N GLN A 73 13.96 0.16 6.61
CA GLN A 73 12.65 0.00 7.25
C GLN A 73 11.98 -1.35 6.94
N LEU A 74 12.36 -1.99 5.84
CA LEU A 74 11.92 -3.35 5.49
C LEU A 74 12.37 -4.42 6.48
N LYS A 75 13.40 -4.15 7.31
CA LYS A 75 13.92 -5.12 8.26
C LYS A 75 13.10 -5.22 9.54
N TYR A 76 12.38 -4.17 9.92
CA TYR A 76 11.68 -4.11 11.21
C TYR A 76 10.33 -4.82 11.18
N PHE A 77 9.70 -4.96 10.01
CA PHE A 77 8.36 -5.52 9.89
C PHE A 77 8.31 -6.66 8.88
N THR A 78 7.54 -7.69 9.21
CA THR A 78 7.23 -8.81 8.31
C THR A 78 5.75 -9.12 8.34
N VAL A 79 5.20 -9.65 7.26
CA VAL A 79 3.79 -10.06 7.17
C VAL A 79 3.73 -11.56 6.97
N SER A 80 2.85 -12.23 7.72
CA SER A 80 2.53 -13.64 7.50
C SER A 80 1.65 -13.78 6.27
N GLU A 81 2.06 -14.59 5.29
CA GLU A 81 1.27 -14.88 4.09
C GLU A 81 0.01 -15.71 4.39
N GLU A 82 0.04 -16.50 5.46
CA GLU A 82 -1.07 -17.39 5.85
C GLU A 82 -2.20 -16.64 6.56
N THR A 83 -1.84 -15.72 7.47
CA THR A 83 -2.82 -15.01 8.32
C THR A 83 -3.02 -13.55 7.90
N GLY A 84 -2.06 -12.96 7.18
CA GLY A 84 -2.05 -11.54 6.87
C GLY A 84 -1.76 -10.65 8.06
N ASN A 85 -1.16 -11.20 9.12
CA ASN A 85 -0.78 -10.44 10.30
C ASN A 85 0.60 -9.80 10.13
N LEU A 86 0.75 -8.57 10.63
CA LEU A 86 1.99 -7.81 10.66
C LEU A 86 2.72 -8.09 11.98
N TYR A 87 3.99 -8.46 11.88
CA TYR A 87 4.86 -8.80 13.02
C TYR A 87 6.12 -7.95 13.02
N VAL A 88 6.70 -7.79 14.21
CA VAL A 88 8.02 -7.20 14.40
C VAL A 88 9.11 -8.22 14.08
N SER A 89 9.97 -7.92 13.13
CA SER A 89 11.09 -8.77 12.71
C SER A 89 12.37 -8.43 13.50
N GLU A 90 12.68 -7.14 13.66
CA GLU A 90 13.81 -6.65 14.45
C GLU A 90 13.35 -5.63 15.48
N ARG A 91 14.10 -5.48 16.59
CA ARG A 91 13.78 -4.48 17.62
C ARG A 91 13.81 -3.09 16.98
N LEU A 92 12.81 -2.27 17.29
CA LEU A 92 12.77 -0.90 16.83
C LEU A 92 13.63 -0.07 17.78
N ASP A 93 14.57 0.65 17.21
CA ASP A 93 15.42 1.61 17.90
C ASP A 93 15.17 2.96 17.22
N ARG A 94 14.63 3.91 17.98
CA ARG A 94 14.24 5.23 17.47
C ARG A 94 15.46 5.99 16.96
N GLU A 95 16.60 5.86 17.61
CA GLU A 95 17.86 6.47 17.22
C GLU A 95 18.39 5.85 15.92
N GLU A 96 18.21 4.54 15.68
CA GLU A 96 18.59 3.92 14.41
C GLU A 96 17.69 4.36 13.25
N MET A 97 16.38 4.51 13.51
CA MET A 97 15.39 4.86 12.48
C MET A 97 15.38 6.35 12.13
N CYS A 98 15.52 7.22 13.14
CA CYS A 98 15.30 8.66 13.02
C CYS A 98 16.50 9.50 13.47
N GLY A 99 17.59 8.87 13.94
CA GLY A 99 18.76 9.57 14.45
C GLY A 99 18.48 10.31 15.75
N GLU A 100 19.17 11.43 15.95
CA GLU A 100 18.99 12.30 17.11
C GLU A 100 17.70 13.14 17.08
N ALA A 101 16.90 13.05 16.01
CA ALA A 101 15.68 13.85 15.87
C ALA A 101 14.67 13.45 16.95
N VAL A 102 14.05 14.43 17.63
CA VAL A 102 13.07 14.19 18.70
C VAL A 102 11.79 13.51 18.18
N SER A 103 11.47 13.65 16.89
CA SER A 103 10.30 13.03 16.24
C SER A 103 10.61 12.56 14.82
N CYS A 104 9.97 11.47 14.40
CA CYS A 104 10.02 10.94 13.04
C CYS A 104 8.82 11.45 12.22
N SER A 105 9.06 11.88 10.97
CA SER A 105 8.02 12.36 10.04
C SER A 105 7.89 11.48 8.80
#